data_AF-A0A8S2UUJ7-F1
#
_entry.id   AF-A0A8S2UUJ7-F1
#
_cell.length_a   1.000
_cell.length_b   1.000
_cell.length_c   1.000
_cell.angle_alpha   90.00
_cell.angle_beta   90.00
_cell.angle_gamma   90.00
#
_symmetry.space_group_name_H-M   'P 1'
#
loop_
_entity.id
_entity.type
_entity.pdbx_description
1 polymer ?
#
loop_
_entity_poly.entity_id
_entity_poly.type
_entity_poly.pdbx_seq_one_letter_code
_entity_poly.pdbx_strand_id
1 'polypeptide(L)'
;DNTESGVTSMFSGGLSLFSEMFHRLGGYPDDIYYYQTIQIQVKTSGTYTFTSDSYLDTIGYLYENSFDSTNLEQNLMVQDDNSGGSNLQFRFETTLDAERTYILVVTTNVYGRTGRFSVSAHGPDSITFLPTVSELFENLG
;
A
#
# COMPACT_ATOMS: atom_id res chain seq x y z
N ASP A 1 -25.26 -16.84 -12.01
CA ASP A 1 -24.37 -16.62 -10.87
C ASP A 1 -22.95 -16.77 -11.37
N ASN A 2 -22.29 -15.66 -11.69
CA ASN A 2 -20.97 -15.66 -12.32
C ASN A 2 -19.99 -15.09 -11.29
N THR A 3 -19.61 -15.91 -10.31
CA THR A 3 -18.52 -15.52 -9.40
C THR A 3 -17.25 -15.54 -10.22
N GLU A 4 -16.73 -14.36 -10.57
CA GLU A 4 -15.38 -14.26 -11.10
C GLU A 4 -14.44 -14.98 -10.14
N SER A 5 -13.80 -16.04 -10.66
CA SER A 5 -12.81 -16.82 -9.94
C SER A 5 -11.56 -15.96 -9.79
N GLY A 6 -11.29 -15.48 -8.58
CA GLY A 6 -10.08 -14.73 -8.24
C GLY A 6 -9.44 -15.24 -6.95
N VAL A 7 -8.14 -14.99 -6.80
CA VAL A 7 -7.35 -15.34 -5.61
C VAL A 7 -7.10 -14.08 -4.79
N THR A 8 -7.29 -14.18 -3.48
CA THR A 8 -6.96 -13.09 -2.55
C THR A 8 -5.65 -13.36 -1.85
N SER A 9 -4.72 -12.41 -1.94
CA SER A 9 -3.49 -12.38 -1.16
C SER A 9 -3.61 -11.31 -0.07
N MET A 10 -3.00 -11.53 1.08
CA MET A 10 -3.08 -10.60 2.22
C MET A 10 -1.69 -10.27 2.77
N PHE A 11 -1.54 -9.04 3.23
CA PHE A 11 -0.39 -8.53 3.96
C PHE A 11 -0.87 -7.83 5.24
N SER A 12 -0.10 -7.95 6.31
CA SER A 12 -0.32 -7.19 7.55
C SER A 12 0.93 -6.40 7.88
N GLY A 13 0.76 -5.12 8.13
CA GLY A 13 1.83 -4.17 8.39
C GLY A 13 1.47 -3.18 9.49
N GLY A 14 2.31 -2.17 9.63
CA GLY A 14 2.10 -1.13 10.61
C GLY A 14 2.96 0.09 10.37
N LEU A 15 2.44 1.22 10.82
CA LEU A 15 3.16 2.48 10.91
C LEU A 15 3.57 2.67 12.37
N SER A 16 4.84 2.97 12.60
CA SER A 16 5.44 3.16 13.91
C SER A 16 6.25 4.46 13.93
N LEU A 17 6.73 4.87 15.11
CA LEU A 17 7.64 6.02 15.23
C LEU A 17 9.00 5.78 14.57
N PHE A 18 9.29 4.55 14.13
CA PHE A 18 10.50 4.16 13.41
C PHE A 18 10.27 4.03 11.91
N SER A 19 9.01 4.12 11.45
CA SER A 19 8.70 4.16 10.03
C SER A 19 9.33 5.40 9.40
N GLU A 20 9.69 5.27 8.12
CA GLU A 20 10.12 6.41 7.32
C GLU A 20 8.98 7.43 7.19
N MET A 21 9.37 8.67 6.90
CA MET A 21 8.47 9.81 6.89
C MET A 21 8.57 10.59 5.59
N PHE A 22 7.46 11.18 5.17
CA PHE A 22 7.39 12.03 3.97
C PHE A 22 6.29 13.09 4.06
N HIS A 23 6.31 14.03 3.12
CA HIS A 23 5.20 14.94 2.85
C HIS A 23 4.34 14.34 1.76
N ARG A 24 3.16 13.79 2.12
CA ARG A 24 2.28 13.11 1.16
C ARG A 24 1.64 14.08 0.16
N LEU A 25 1.21 13.55 -0.98
CA LEU A 25 0.40 14.30 -1.95
C LEU A 25 -0.90 14.78 -1.30
N GLY A 26 -1.21 16.07 -1.49
CA GLY A 26 -2.39 16.73 -0.92
C GLY A 26 -2.32 17.02 0.59
N GLY A 27 -1.22 16.67 1.26
CA GLY A 27 -0.97 17.05 2.66
C GLY A 27 -0.57 18.53 2.79
N TYR A 28 -0.67 19.08 3.99
CA TYR A 28 -0.16 20.42 4.27
C TYR A 28 1.39 20.41 4.28
N PRO A 29 2.07 21.52 3.91
CA PRO A 29 3.53 21.55 3.82
C PRO A 29 4.27 21.23 5.13
N ASP A 30 3.66 21.53 6.28
CA ASP A 30 4.24 21.29 7.60
C ASP A 30 3.86 19.91 8.19
N ASP A 31 2.96 19.18 7.52
CA ASP A 31 2.52 17.87 7.96
C ASP A 31 3.46 16.77 7.47
N ILE A 32 3.87 15.91 8.40
CA ILE A 32 4.75 14.77 8.14
C ILE A 32 4.01 13.47 8.48
N TYR A 33 4.09 12.50 7.58
CA TYR A 33 3.35 11.25 7.66
C TYR A 33 4.31 10.07 7.68
N TYR A 34 4.05 9.09 8.54
CA TYR A 34 4.72 7.80 8.50
C TYR A 34 4.21 7.00 7.29
N TYR A 35 5.11 6.27 6.62
CA TYR A 35 4.72 5.36 5.56
C TYR A 35 5.44 4.02 5.65
N GLN A 36 4.84 3.00 5.03
CA GLN A 36 5.46 1.70 4.81
C GLN A 36 5.44 1.40 3.31
N THR A 37 6.60 1.03 2.78
CA THR A 37 6.77 0.54 1.41
C THR A 37 6.67 -1.00 1.40
N ILE A 38 5.99 -1.52 0.39
CA ILE A 38 5.78 -2.96 0.19
C ILE A 38 6.01 -3.24 -1.29
N GLN A 39 7.06 -3.97 -1.62
CA GLN A 39 7.27 -4.43 -2.98
C GLN A 39 6.26 -5.53 -3.31
N ILE A 40 5.66 -5.43 -4.50
CA ILE A 40 4.71 -6.39 -5.04
C ILE A 40 5.35 -7.16 -6.18
N GLN A 41 5.26 -8.48 -6.13
CA GLN A 41 5.62 -9.35 -7.25
C GLN A 41 4.37 -10.05 -7.79
N VAL A 42 4.18 -9.95 -9.10
CA VAL A 42 3.06 -10.51 -9.84
C VAL A 42 3.58 -11.58 -10.79
N LYS A 43 2.93 -12.76 -10.78
CA LYS A 43 3.25 -13.87 -11.69
C LYS A 43 2.36 -13.93 -12.92
N THR A 44 1.13 -13.42 -12.79
CA THR A 44 0.11 -13.48 -13.83
C THR A 44 -0.36 -12.07 -14.13
N SER A 45 -0.15 -11.58 -15.35
CA SER A 45 -0.65 -10.26 -15.74
C SER A 45 -2.18 -10.22 -15.66
N GLY A 46 -2.73 -9.10 -15.22
CA GLY A 46 -4.17 -8.88 -15.22
C GLY A 46 -4.60 -7.80 -14.23
N THR A 47 -5.91 -7.71 -14.04
CA THR A 47 -6.52 -6.70 -13.17
C THR A 47 -6.51 -7.16 -11.73
N TYR A 48 -5.98 -6.31 -10.85
CA TYR A 48 -5.92 -6.52 -9.41
C TYR A 48 -6.65 -5.39 -8.69
N THR A 49 -7.51 -5.76 -7.74
CA THR A 49 -8.11 -4.82 -6.78
C THR A 49 -7.33 -4.88 -5.48
N PHE A 50 -6.81 -3.74 -5.02
CA PHE A 50 -6.19 -3.59 -3.71
C PHE A 50 -7.17 -2.90 -2.76
N THR A 51 -7.19 -3.32 -1.50
CA THR A 51 -8.02 -2.71 -0.45
C THR A 51 -7.33 -2.83 0.90
N SER A 52 -7.32 -1.75 1.69
CA SER A 52 -6.86 -1.80 3.08
C SER A 52 -7.98 -2.08 4.08
N ASP A 53 -7.57 -2.52 5.27
CA ASP A 53 -8.41 -2.54 6.47
C ASP A 53 -7.60 -2.10 7.69
N SER A 54 -8.13 -1.12 8.42
CA SER A 54 -7.51 -0.50 9.59
C SER A 54 -8.52 0.38 10.37
N TYR A 55 -8.15 0.73 11.60
CA TYR A 55 -8.75 1.84 12.34
C TYR A 55 -8.16 3.22 11.94
N LEU A 56 -7.05 3.22 11.20
CA LEU A 56 -6.47 4.42 10.61
C LEU A 56 -7.23 4.76 9.34
N ASP A 57 -7.39 6.05 9.05
CA ASP A 57 -7.78 6.54 7.72
C ASP A 57 -6.55 6.42 6.80
N THR A 58 -6.49 5.34 6.02
CA THR A 58 -5.29 4.93 5.26
C THR A 58 -5.32 5.42 3.83
N ILE A 59 -4.16 5.82 3.31
CA ILE A 59 -3.98 6.16 1.91
C ILE A 59 -3.03 5.15 1.26
N GLY A 60 -3.39 4.67 0.08
CA GLY A 60 -2.58 3.75 -0.72
C GLY A 60 -2.10 4.43 -2.00
N TYR A 61 -0.79 4.35 -2.26
CA TYR A 61 -0.18 4.76 -3.53
C TYR A 61 0.49 3.56 -4.17
N LEU A 62 0.24 3.30 -5.44
CA LEU A 62 0.93 2.26 -6.19
C LEU A 62 1.85 2.89 -7.24
N TYR A 63 3.12 2.50 -7.18
CA TYR A 63 4.17 2.95 -8.09
C TYR A 63 4.66 1.81 -8.98
N GLU A 64 5.02 2.14 -10.22
CA GLU A 64 5.75 1.24 -11.11
C GLU A 64 7.27 1.39 -10.89
N ASN A 65 8.01 0.29 -10.86
CA ASN A 65 9.48 0.21 -10.75
C ASN A 65 10.08 0.71 -9.43
N SER A 66 9.83 1.96 -9.03
CA SER A 66 10.44 2.58 -7.86
C SER A 66 9.56 3.68 -7.25
N PHE A 67 9.68 3.83 -5.93
CA PHE A 67 9.13 4.94 -5.15
C PHE A 67 10.25 5.90 -4.75
N ASP A 68 10.01 7.21 -4.88
CA ASP A 68 10.88 8.28 -4.40
C ASP A 68 10.06 9.21 -3.50
N SER A 69 10.36 9.22 -2.20
CA SER A 69 9.64 10.04 -1.21
C SER A 69 9.85 11.55 -1.37
N THR A 70 10.81 11.97 -2.21
CA THR A 70 11.06 13.38 -2.55
C THR A 70 10.39 13.82 -3.85
N ASN A 71 9.89 12.86 -4.64
CA ASN A 71 9.21 13.09 -5.91
C ASN A 71 8.02 12.14 -6.10
N LEU A 72 6.94 12.39 -5.36
CA LEU A 72 5.81 11.47 -5.23
C LEU A 72 4.98 11.24 -6.51
N GLU A 73 5.10 12.10 -7.51
CA GLU A 73 4.42 11.93 -8.79
C GLU A 73 5.20 11.00 -9.73
N GLN A 74 6.51 10.81 -9.49
CA GLN A 74 7.34 9.97 -10.33
C GLN A 74 6.92 8.51 -10.22
N ASN A 75 6.60 7.90 -11.37
CA ASN A 75 6.13 6.53 -11.53
C ASN A 75 4.82 6.18 -10.78
N LEU A 76 4.09 7.17 -10.28
CA LEU A 76 2.80 6.94 -9.65
C LEU A 76 1.80 6.40 -10.69
N MET A 77 1.19 5.25 -10.42
CA MET A 77 0.18 4.66 -11.28
C MET A 77 -1.23 5.01 -10.83
N VAL A 78 -1.50 4.82 -9.53
CA VAL A 78 -2.83 4.99 -8.95
C VAL A 78 -2.70 5.27 -7.45
N GLN A 79 -3.66 6.00 -6.91
CA GLN A 79 -3.80 6.26 -5.49
C GLN A 79 -5.28 6.33 -5.11
N ASP A 80 -5.60 6.02 -3.87
CA ASP A 80 -6.93 6.22 -3.29
C ASP A 80 -6.82 6.38 -1.76
N ASP A 81 -7.81 7.04 -1.15
CA ASP A 81 -7.87 7.29 0.29
C ASP A 81 -9.22 6.97 0.95
N ASN A 82 -10.28 6.60 0.21
CA ASN A 82 -11.61 6.48 0.82
C ASN A 82 -12.61 5.54 0.12
N SER A 83 -12.21 4.82 -0.94
CA SER A 83 -13.11 3.97 -1.72
C SER A 83 -13.29 2.55 -1.16
N GLY A 84 -12.55 2.20 -0.09
CA GLY A 84 -12.54 0.88 0.56
C GLY A 84 -13.66 0.62 1.56
N GLY A 85 -14.58 1.58 1.72
CA GLY A 85 -15.78 1.43 2.55
C GLY A 85 -15.61 2.01 3.95
N SER A 86 -15.66 1.16 4.99
CA SER A 86 -15.62 1.63 6.38
C SER A 86 -14.28 2.29 6.71
N ASN A 87 -14.25 3.22 7.67
CA ASN A 87 -13.03 3.88 8.14
C ASN A 87 -12.19 4.58 7.04
N LEU A 88 -12.79 4.96 5.90
CA LEU A 88 -12.07 5.67 4.82
C LEU A 88 -10.81 4.89 4.41
N GLN A 89 -10.98 3.60 4.13
CA GLN A 89 -9.87 2.79 3.61
C GLN A 89 -9.65 3.05 2.14
N PHE A 90 -8.42 2.84 1.66
CA PHE A 90 -8.16 2.93 0.22
C PHE A 90 -8.70 1.68 -0.49
N ARG A 91 -9.19 1.88 -1.71
CA ARG A 91 -9.44 0.80 -2.67
C ARG A 91 -9.24 1.30 -4.08
N PHE A 92 -8.40 0.59 -4.83
CA PHE A 92 -8.19 0.87 -6.24
C PHE A 92 -8.04 -0.42 -7.03
N GLU A 93 -8.40 -0.34 -8.31
CA GLU A 93 -8.24 -1.40 -9.29
C GLU A 93 -7.22 -0.95 -10.34
N THR A 94 -6.30 -1.84 -10.71
CA THR A 94 -5.28 -1.54 -11.71
C THR A 94 -4.80 -2.81 -12.42
N THR A 95 -4.31 -2.66 -13.65
CA THR A 95 -3.70 -3.76 -14.41
C THR A 95 -2.22 -3.84 -14.09
N LEU A 96 -1.79 -5.01 -13.63
CA LEU A 96 -0.39 -5.32 -13.39
C LEU A 96 0.12 -6.32 -14.43
N ASP A 97 1.35 -6.12 -14.88
CA ASP A 97 2.07 -7.05 -15.74
C ASP A 97 2.95 -7.98 -14.89
N ALA A 98 3.03 -9.24 -15.28
CA ALA A 98 4.03 -10.17 -14.75
C ALA A 98 5.45 -9.67 -14.99
N GLU A 99 6.38 -10.10 -14.14
CA GLU A 99 7.82 -9.75 -14.22
C GLU A 99 8.16 -8.27 -14.05
N ARG A 100 7.17 -7.41 -13.79
CA ARG A 100 7.39 -6.02 -13.35
C ARG A 100 7.49 -5.92 -11.84
N THR A 101 8.19 -4.87 -11.38
CA THR A 101 8.25 -4.50 -9.97
C THR A 101 7.27 -3.37 -9.70
N TYR A 102 6.45 -3.53 -8.67
CA TYR A 102 5.58 -2.45 -8.18
C TYR A 102 5.86 -2.19 -6.71
N ILE A 103 5.69 -0.95 -6.28
CA ILE A 103 5.85 -0.55 -4.88
C ILE A 103 4.51 0.01 -4.40
N LEU A 104 3.89 -0.67 -3.45
CA LEU A 104 2.75 -0.14 -2.70
C LEU A 104 3.28 0.66 -1.51
N VAL A 105 2.87 1.91 -1.40
CA VAL A 105 3.10 2.75 -0.22
C VAL A 105 1.79 2.90 0.53
N VAL A 106 1.80 2.54 1.82
CA VAL A 106 0.69 2.77 2.74
C VAL A 106 1.06 3.86 3.72
N THR A 107 0.19 4.85 3.87
CA THR A 107 0.31 5.94 4.85
C THR A 107 -1.08 6.29 5.41
N THR A 108 -1.22 7.43 6.09
CA THR A 108 -2.48 7.91 6.67
C THR A 108 -2.88 9.29 6.17
N ASN A 109 -4.17 9.58 6.22
CA ASN A 109 -4.71 10.91 5.94
C ASN A 109 -4.38 11.93 7.03
N VAL A 110 -4.23 11.48 8.28
CA VAL A 110 -3.90 12.30 9.46
C VAL A 110 -2.41 12.18 9.79
N TYR A 111 -1.73 13.31 9.94
CA TYR A 111 -0.27 13.38 10.17
C TYR A 111 0.16 12.75 11.50
N GLY A 112 1.38 12.23 11.54
CA GLY A 112 1.98 11.63 12.75
C GLY A 112 1.24 10.42 13.32
N ARG A 113 0.26 9.82 12.61
CA ARG A 113 -0.49 8.67 13.10
C ARG A 113 0.26 7.37 12.86
N THR A 114 0.24 6.53 13.90
CA THR A 114 0.81 5.17 13.92
C THR A 114 -0.29 4.17 14.18
N GLY A 115 -0.09 2.92 13.75
CA GLY A 115 -1.04 1.85 13.98
C GLY A 115 -0.88 0.71 12.98
N ARG A 116 -1.61 -0.37 13.21
CA ARG A 116 -1.60 -1.55 12.33
C ARG A 116 -2.58 -1.37 11.18
N PHE A 117 -2.26 -1.99 10.05
CA PHE A 117 -3.15 -2.10 8.91
C PHE A 117 -2.98 -3.47 8.27
N SER A 118 -3.98 -3.86 7.47
CA SER A 118 -3.85 -4.95 6.53
C SER A 118 -4.14 -4.47 5.12
N VAL A 119 -3.58 -5.17 4.13
CA VAL A 119 -3.86 -4.97 2.72
C VAL A 119 -4.29 -6.29 2.14
N SER A 120 -5.35 -6.28 1.35
CA SER A 120 -5.77 -7.39 0.51
C SER A 120 -5.59 -7.01 -0.96
N ALA A 121 -5.20 -8.00 -1.76
CA ALA A 121 -5.17 -7.89 -3.21
C ALA A 121 -5.93 -9.06 -3.81
N HIS A 122 -6.96 -8.77 -4.60
CA HIS A 122 -7.77 -9.76 -5.29
C HIS A 122 -7.55 -9.65 -6.80
N GLY A 123 -7.30 -10.78 -7.46
CA GLY A 123 -7.06 -10.79 -8.91
C GLY A 123 -6.95 -12.20 -9.49
N PRO A 124 -6.44 -12.35 -10.72
CA PRO A 124 -6.41 -13.63 -11.44
C PRO A 124 -5.50 -14.70 -10.80
N ASP A 125 -4.53 -14.30 -9.99
CA ASP A 125 -3.61 -15.19 -9.27
C ASP A 125 -3.11 -14.51 -7.99
N SER A 126 -2.49 -15.26 -7.08
CA SER A 126 -1.80 -14.72 -5.91
C SER A 126 -0.68 -13.74 -6.28
N ILE A 127 -0.49 -12.72 -5.45
CA ILE A 127 0.67 -11.84 -5.49
C ILE A 127 1.54 -12.06 -4.25
N THR A 128 2.83 -11.77 -4.37
CA THR A 128 3.75 -11.81 -3.23
C THR A 128 4.01 -10.40 -2.73
N PHE A 129 3.76 -10.17 -1.45
CA PHE A 129 4.13 -8.95 -0.74
C PHE A 129 5.51 -9.12 -0.10
N LEU A 130 6.43 -8.22 -0.42
CA LEU A 130 7.78 -8.18 0.12
C LEU A 130 7.95 -6.84 0.84
N PRO A 131 7.76 -6.78 2.17
CA PRO A 131 7.97 -5.54 2.91
C PRO A 131 9.42 -5.11 2.75
N THR A 132 9.64 -3.86 2.37
CA THR A 132 10.97 -3.27 2.36
C THR A 132 11.38 -3.02 3.81
N VAL A 133 12.52 -3.57 4.19
CA VAL A 133 12.94 -3.62 5.59
C VAL A 133 13.33 -2.22 6.05
N SER A 134 12.43 -1.57 6.78
CA SER A 134 12.78 -0.54 7.78
C SER A 134 12.61 -1.05 9.20
N GLU A 135 12.14 -2.29 9.39
CA GLU A 135 11.92 -2.88 10.70
C GLU A 135 12.63 -4.24 10.81
N LEU A 136 13.94 -4.19 11.11
CA LEU A 136 14.55 -5.20 11.98
C LEU A 136 13.89 -5.02 13.36
N PHE A 137 12.68 -5.54 13.55
CA PHE A 137 12.27 -5.86 14.91
C PHE A 137 12.95 -7.16 15.29
N GLU A 138 14.05 -6.98 16.01
CA GLU A 138 14.63 -7.98 16.87
C GLU A 138 13.53 -8.65 17.68
N ASN A 139 13.31 -9.94 17.39
CA ASN A 139 12.82 -10.88 18.38
C ASN A 139 13.89 -10.97 19.49
N LEU A 140 13.87 -10.03 20.43
CA LEU A 140 14.60 -10.15 21.68
C LEU A 140 13.61 -10.14 22.85
N GLY A 141 13.50 -11.31 23.49
CA GLY A 141 13.21 -11.47 24.91
C GLY A 141 11.75 -11.43 25.31
#